data_AF-A0AAW1SSC5-F1
#
_entry.id   AF-A0AAW1SSC5-F1
#
_cell.length_a   1.000
_cell.length_b   1.000
_cell.length_c   1.000
_cell.angle_alpha   90.00
_cell.angle_beta   90.00
_cell.angle_gamma   90.00
#
_symmetry.space_group_name_H-M   'P 1'
#
loop_
_entity.id
_entity.type
_entity.pdbx_description
1 polymer ?
#
loop_
_entity_poly.entity_id
_entity_poly.type
_entity_poly.pdbx_seq_one_letter_code
_entity_poly.pdbx_strand_id
1 'polypeptide(L)'
;MPSLLVFPLIPLIMQTVLVFYWIFVAAYLYSSGTIEPVYRNSPSTYNGMTTATELGIAPSNSQSADGSLTVQSSTLTCAQDPNCSYELVWNHGLEWMFLYHFIGLLWTSQFIIGIGYVSMAGAVAKYYWSAGHRSHLPACTVFGAFGTALRYHLGSIAKGSLFVALLQFFRWIFVYIDTQMKSWKGSRWLKGCLWCLGCCLYLAELIVKFINKNAYIMVAIKGQGYCRSASRAVSLLVSNALRVAVVSVVGDFLIWMGKISIACAAGLVAFAISDTKYYTDPVNYPSMYLTSPILPIALSILIAYIVASLFSMVYDYAISTIVLCFCEDCESHDGHPQYAPALLLHTLGQREAH
;
A
#
# COMPACT_ATOMS: atom_id res chain seq x y z
N MET A 1 -28.09 0.33 2.78
CA MET A 1 -27.41 1.43 2.07
C MET A 1 -26.56 0.84 0.94
N PRO A 2 -27.14 0.63 -0.26
CA PRO A 2 -26.41 0.03 -1.39
C PRO A 2 -25.14 0.81 -1.76
N SER A 3 -25.14 2.14 -1.56
CA SER A 3 -23.99 3.02 -1.85
C SER A 3 -22.71 2.67 -1.05
N LEU A 4 -22.82 2.00 0.10
CA LEU A 4 -21.64 1.55 0.89
C LEU A 4 -20.82 0.50 0.15
N LEU A 5 -21.46 -0.35 -0.66
CA LEU A 5 -20.77 -1.41 -1.39
C LEU A 5 -20.00 -0.89 -2.61
N VAL A 6 -20.44 0.22 -3.18
CA VAL A 6 -19.82 0.85 -4.36
C VAL A 6 -18.68 1.79 -3.95
N PHE A 7 -18.78 2.40 -2.76
CA PHE A 7 -17.82 3.41 -2.31
C PHE A 7 -16.35 2.98 -2.30
N PRO A 8 -15.95 1.73 -1.94
CA PRO A 8 -14.55 1.29 -2.00
C PRO A 8 -13.89 1.39 -3.38
N LEU A 9 -14.68 1.47 -4.45
CA LEU A 9 -14.13 1.70 -5.79
C LEU A 9 -13.44 3.06 -5.90
N ILE A 10 -13.88 4.07 -5.14
CA ILE A 10 -13.26 5.40 -5.16
C ILE A 10 -11.83 5.38 -4.63
N PRO A 11 -11.55 4.95 -3.37
CA PRO A 11 -10.18 4.85 -2.88
C PRO A 11 -9.37 3.84 -3.69
N LEU A 12 -9.98 2.79 -4.26
CA LEU A 12 -9.29 1.87 -5.19
C LEU A 12 -8.79 2.61 -6.44
N ILE A 13 -9.66 3.34 -7.13
CA ILE A 13 -9.29 4.12 -8.33
C ILE A 13 -8.22 5.16 -7.96
N MET A 14 -8.39 5.88 -6.85
CA MET A 14 -7.41 6.86 -6.38
C MET A 14 -6.05 6.20 -6.11
N GLN A 15 -6.04 5.01 -5.50
CA GLN A 15 -4.82 4.25 -5.23
C GLN A 15 -4.14 3.78 -6.52
N THR A 16 -4.92 3.28 -7.49
CA THR A 16 -4.41 2.86 -8.79
C THR A 16 -3.79 4.04 -9.54
N VAL A 17 -4.47 5.18 -9.58
CA VAL A 17 -3.93 6.42 -10.18
C VAL A 17 -2.65 6.87 -9.48
N LEU A 18 -2.61 6.81 -8.14
CA LEU A 18 -1.42 7.14 -7.37
C LEU A 18 -0.22 6.24 -7.73
N VAL A 19 -0.44 4.93 -7.86
CA VAL A 19 0.62 3.98 -8.24
C VAL A 19 1.13 4.28 -9.64
N PHE A 20 0.24 4.53 -10.61
CA PHE A 20 0.65 4.90 -11.97
C PHE A 20 1.45 6.20 -12.00
N TYR A 21 0.95 7.24 -11.33
CA TYR A 21 1.67 8.51 -11.18
C TYR A 21 3.05 8.31 -10.54
N TRP A 22 3.13 7.50 -9.49
CA TRP A 22 4.37 7.25 -8.79
C TRP A 22 5.39 6.54 -9.68
N ILE A 23 4.98 5.47 -10.38
CA ILE A 23 5.85 4.73 -11.31
C ILE A 23 6.36 5.65 -12.42
N PHE A 24 5.47 6.46 -12.99
CA PHE A 24 5.82 7.41 -14.05
C PHE A 24 6.92 8.37 -13.57
N VAL A 25 6.69 9.08 -12.45
CA VAL A 25 7.67 10.03 -11.91
C VAL A 25 8.95 9.33 -11.46
N ALA A 26 8.86 8.13 -10.88
CA ALA A 26 10.03 7.35 -10.49
C ALA A 26 10.89 6.96 -11.71
N ALA A 27 10.29 6.64 -12.85
CA ALA A 27 11.01 6.38 -14.10
C ALA A 27 11.73 7.63 -14.64
N TYR A 28 11.11 8.80 -14.56
CA TYR A 28 11.78 10.07 -14.90
C TYR A 28 12.93 10.39 -13.96
N LEU A 29 12.73 10.26 -12.64
CA LEU A 29 13.80 10.44 -11.67
C LEU A 29 14.95 9.46 -11.90
N TYR A 30 14.63 8.19 -12.14
CA TYR A 30 15.63 7.16 -12.39
C TYR A 30 16.46 7.45 -13.65
N SER A 31 15.82 7.93 -14.72
CA SER A 31 16.50 8.25 -15.99
C SER A 31 17.22 9.60 -16.01
N SER A 32 17.03 10.44 -15.00
CA SER A 32 17.65 11.78 -14.93
C SER A 32 19.10 11.80 -14.41
N GLY A 33 19.67 10.63 -14.09
CA GLY A 33 21.09 10.51 -13.70
C GLY A 33 22.03 10.93 -14.83
N THR A 34 23.23 11.38 -14.46
CA THR A 34 24.27 11.70 -15.45
C THR A 34 24.99 10.43 -15.87
N ILE A 35 25.30 10.34 -17.17
CA ILE A 35 26.08 9.22 -17.71
C ILE A 35 27.55 9.60 -17.59
N GLU A 36 28.29 8.91 -16.73
CA GLU A 36 29.71 9.15 -16.51
C GLU A 36 30.54 7.93 -16.94
N PRO A 37 31.69 8.13 -17.61
CA PRO A 37 32.60 7.04 -17.94
C PRO A 37 33.38 6.58 -16.70
N VAL A 38 33.32 5.28 -16.40
CA VAL A 38 34.03 4.62 -15.29
C VAL A 38 35.06 3.66 -15.87
N TYR A 39 36.32 3.79 -15.45
CA TYR A 39 37.43 2.96 -15.93
C TYR A 39 37.80 1.89 -14.90
N ARG A 40 37.75 0.60 -15.28
CA ARG A 40 38.21 -0.50 -14.42
C ARG A 40 39.74 -0.58 -14.48
N ASN A 41 40.40 -0.27 -13.36
CA ASN A 41 41.85 -0.40 -13.12
C ASN A 41 42.77 0.61 -13.81
N SER A 42 42.66 1.91 -13.52
CA SER A 42 43.80 2.82 -13.72
C SER A 42 43.84 3.89 -12.62
N PRO A 43 44.90 3.95 -11.79
CA PRO A 43 45.25 5.19 -11.15
C PRO A 43 45.49 6.20 -12.28
N SER A 44 44.83 7.34 -12.19
CA SER A 44 45.10 8.55 -12.97
C SER A 44 46.56 8.63 -13.41
N THR A 45 46.84 8.36 -14.69
CA THR A 45 47.90 8.91 -15.57
C THR A 45 48.15 7.91 -16.73
N TYR A 46 47.42 8.03 -17.84
CA TYR A 46 47.84 7.40 -19.10
C TYR A 46 48.96 8.25 -19.71
N ASN A 47 50.22 7.88 -19.46
CA ASN A 47 51.38 8.41 -20.22
C ASN A 47 51.61 7.56 -21.48
N GLY A 48 50.56 7.39 -22.29
CA GLY A 48 50.63 6.66 -23.56
C GLY A 48 50.96 7.62 -24.70
N MET A 49 52.19 7.58 -25.20
CA MET A 49 52.57 8.24 -26.45
C MET A 49 51.83 7.55 -27.60
N THR A 50 50.73 8.13 -28.07
CA THR A 50 50.02 7.67 -29.27
C THR A 50 50.44 8.54 -30.45
N THR A 51 50.88 7.91 -31.52
CA THR A 51 51.24 8.60 -32.76
C THR A 51 49.99 9.15 -33.44
N ALA A 52 50.06 10.39 -33.91
CA ALA A 52 48.94 11.13 -34.53
C ALA A 52 48.26 10.40 -35.71
N THR A 53 48.87 9.34 -36.23
CA THR A 53 48.34 8.47 -37.28
C THR A 53 47.12 7.63 -36.85
N GLU A 54 46.92 7.35 -35.57
CA GLU A 54 45.77 6.56 -35.07
C GLU A 54 44.47 7.39 -34.91
N LEU A 55 44.55 8.72 -34.96
CA LEU A 55 43.44 9.64 -34.70
C LEU A 55 42.79 10.23 -35.96
N GLY A 56 43.26 9.86 -37.16
CA GLY A 56 42.68 10.35 -38.43
C GLY A 56 42.79 11.86 -38.65
N ILE A 57 43.63 12.56 -37.88
CA ILE A 57 43.88 13.99 -38.05
C ILE A 57 44.92 14.15 -39.17
N ALA A 58 44.51 14.71 -40.30
CA ALA A 58 45.42 15.04 -41.40
C ALA A 58 46.54 15.98 -40.89
N PRO A 59 47.82 15.71 -41.20
CA PRO A 59 48.91 16.55 -40.71
C PRO A 59 48.78 17.95 -41.32
N SER A 60 48.60 18.97 -40.47
CA SER A 60 48.78 20.35 -40.88
C SER A 60 50.28 20.61 -41.09
N ASN A 61 50.63 21.07 -42.29
CA ASN A 61 51.99 21.45 -42.64
C ASN A 61 52.45 22.65 -41.80
N SER A 62 53.08 22.38 -40.66
CA SER A 62 53.96 23.33 -39.99
C SER A 62 55.24 22.60 -39.59
N GLN A 63 56.31 22.88 -40.33
CA GLN A 63 57.66 22.44 -40.01
C GLN A 63 58.10 23.14 -38.71
N SER A 64 58.22 22.38 -37.64
CA SER A 64 59.02 22.76 -36.47
C SER A 64 59.73 21.52 -35.96
N ALA A 65 61.06 21.55 -36.08
CA ALA A 65 61.97 20.52 -35.61
C ALA A 65 62.13 20.61 -34.09
N ASP A 66 61.21 19.99 -33.38
CA ASP A 66 61.44 19.34 -32.08
C ASP A 66 60.24 18.44 -31.82
N GLY A 67 60.44 17.13 -31.98
CA GLY A 67 59.39 16.12 -32.15
C GLY A 67 58.70 15.70 -30.85
N SER A 68 58.24 16.63 -30.03
CA SER A 68 57.33 16.36 -28.92
C SER A 68 56.03 17.14 -29.09
N LEU A 69 55.17 16.67 -29.99
CA LEU A 69 53.76 17.03 -29.93
C LEU A 69 53.18 16.33 -28.68
N THR A 70 53.16 17.04 -27.55
CA THR A 70 52.33 16.66 -26.41
C THR A 70 50.87 16.92 -26.80
N VAL A 71 50.30 15.99 -27.57
CA VAL A 71 48.85 15.85 -27.60
C VAL A 71 48.49 15.47 -26.16
N GLN A 72 47.94 16.42 -25.40
CA GLN A 72 47.16 16.07 -24.23
C GLN A 72 46.00 15.22 -24.76
N SER A 73 46.19 13.91 -24.78
CA SER A 73 45.16 12.91 -25.07
C SER A 73 44.19 12.86 -23.89
N SER A 74 43.58 14.00 -23.56
CA SER A 74 42.50 14.13 -22.60
C SER A 74 41.14 13.75 -23.21
N THR A 75 41.13 13.21 -24.44
CA THR A 75 39.91 12.83 -25.15
C THR A 75 40.03 11.46 -25.84
N LEU A 76 40.61 10.46 -25.18
CA LEU A 76 40.28 9.08 -25.57
C LEU A 76 38.80 8.85 -25.21
N THR A 77 37.93 8.83 -26.22
CA THR A 77 36.51 8.56 -25.99
C THR A 77 36.36 7.19 -25.36
N CYS A 78 35.58 7.07 -24.28
CA CYS A 78 35.30 5.82 -23.57
C CYS A 78 34.91 4.66 -24.51
N ALA A 79 34.29 4.97 -25.66
CA ALA A 79 33.95 4.02 -26.72
C ALA A 79 35.14 3.22 -27.29
N GLN A 80 36.37 3.70 -27.14
CA GLN A 80 37.58 3.09 -27.69
C GLN A 80 38.43 2.34 -26.64
N ASP A 81 38.09 2.45 -25.34
CA ASP A 81 38.82 1.77 -24.28
C ASP A 81 38.04 0.53 -23.79
N PRO A 82 38.58 -0.69 -23.95
CA PRO A 82 37.93 -1.91 -23.46
C PRO A 82 37.78 -1.97 -21.93
N ASN A 83 38.45 -1.08 -21.19
CA ASN A 83 38.33 -0.95 -19.74
C ASN A 83 37.37 0.15 -19.29
N CYS A 84 36.75 0.89 -20.22
CA CYS A 84 35.80 1.95 -19.90
C CYS A 84 34.36 1.45 -20.03
N SER A 85 33.53 1.72 -19.02
CA SER A 85 32.10 1.45 -19.01
C SER A 85 31.32 2.70 -18.61
N TYR A 86 30.16 2.93 -19.21
CA TYR A 86 29.26 3.98 -18.77
C TYR A 86 28.45 3.51 -17.57
N GLU A 87 28.51 4.26 -16.48
CA GLU A 87 27.63 4.06 -15.33
C GLU A 87 26.71 5.27 -15.16
N LEU A 88 25.47 4.99 -14.75
CA LEU A 88 24.49 6.01 -14.42
C LEU A 88 24.76 6.48 -12.99
N VAL A 89 25.28 7.69 -12.84
CA VAL A 89 25.62 8.27 -11.54
C VAL A 89 24.49 9.18 -11.07
N TRP A 90 24.04 8.97 -9.84
CA TRP A 90 23.04 9.82 -9.20
C TRP A 90 23.72 10.83 -8.30
N ASN A 91 23.36 12.10 -8.43
CA ASN A 91 23.79 13.11 -7.47
C ASN A 91 22.91 13.03 -6.21
N HIS A 92 23.40 13.62 -5.11
CA HIS A 92 22.65 13.66 -3.85
C HIS A 92 21.26 14.30 -3.98
N GLY A 93 21.08 15.27 -4.89
CA GLY A 93 19.78 15.88 -5.15
C GLY A 93 18.74 14.86 -5.64
N LEU A 94 19.11 14.02 -6.61
CA LEU A 94 18.27 12.96 -7.15
C LEU A 94 17.96 11.87 -6.11
N GLU A 95 18.95 11.51 -5.28
CA GLU A 95 18.75 10.57 -4.16
C GLU A 95 17.68 11.08 -3.18
N TRP A 96 17.78 12.35 -2.75
CA TRP A 96 16.80 12.96 -1.84
C TRP A 96 15.41 13.11 -2.49
N MET A 97 15.34 13.46 -3.78
CA MET A 97 14.07 13.53 -4.50
C MET A 97 13.40 12.16 -4.61
N PHE A 98 14.17 11.10 -4.90
CA PHE A 98 13.64 9.74 -4.94
C PHE A 98 13.13 9.30 -3.57
N LEU A 99 13.87 9.61 -2.50
CA LEU A 99 13.44 9.33 -1.13
C LEU A 99 12.16 10.06 -0.75
N TYR A 100 12.08 11.36 -1.05
CA TYR A 100 10.89 12.16 -0.84
C TYR A 100 9.68 11.59 -1.59
N HIS A 101 9.85 11.22 -2.86
CA HIS A 101 8.80 10.63 -3.69
C HIS A 101 8.33 9.27 -3.15
N PHE A 102 9.24 8.45 -2.62
CA PHE A 102 8.91 7.19 -1.96
C PHE A 102 8.12 7.39 -0.66
N ILE A 103 8.55 8.32 0.21
CA ILE A 103 7.80 8.68 1.43
C ILE A 103 6.43 9.25 1.07
N GLY A 104 6.38 10.05 0.00
CA GLY A 104 5.14 10.59 -0.59
C GLY A 104 4.16 9.49 -0.97
N LEU A 105 4.62 8.41 -1.62
CA LEU A 105 3.77 7.25 -1.94
C LEU A 105 3.17 6.61 -0.68
N LEU A 106 4.00 6.34 0.33
CA LEU A 106 3.54 5.71 1.57
C LEU A 106 2.51 6.60 2.27
N TRP A 107 2.78 7.90 2.37
CA TRP A 107 1.89 8.83 3.06
C TRP A 107 0.56 9.03 2.31
N THR A 108 0.60 9.32 1.01
CA THR A 108 -0.60 9.51 0.20
C THR A 108 -1.44 8.25 0.11
N SER A 109 -0.82 7.06 0.05
CA SER A 109 -1.50 5.77 0.12
C SER A 109 -2.28 5.61 1.44
N GLN A 110 -1.63 5.85 2.59
CA GLN A 110 -2.30 5.78 3.90
C GLN A 110 -3.38 6.88 4.05
N PHE A 111 -3.19 8.03 3.41
CA PHE A 111 -4.14 9.13 3.42
C PHE A 111 -5.42 8.79 2.63
N ILE A 112 -5.30 8.21 1.44
CA ILE A 112 -6.44 7.74 0.62
C ILE A 112 -7.23 6.66 1.39
N ILE A 113 -6.53 5.68 1.98
CA ILE A 113 -7.15 4.65 2.82
C ILE A 113 -7.90 5.31 4.00
N GLY A 114 -7.29 6.29 4.66
CA GLY A 114 -7.89 7.01 5.78
C GLY A 114 -9.14 7.79 5.41
N ILE A 115 -9.16 8.47 4.26
CA ILE A 115 -10.37 9.14 3.74
C ILE A 115 -11.48 8.11 3.52
N GLY A 116 -11.15 7.00 2.86
CA GLY A 116 -12.11 5.92 2.64
C GLY A 116 -12.71 5.42 3.95
N TYR A 117 -11.85 5.20 4.95
CA TYR A 117 -12.27 4.66 6.23
C TYR A 117 -13.14 5.62 7.05
N VAL A 118 -12.76 6.89 7.19
CA VAL A 118 -13.58 7.91 7.88
C VAL A 118 -14.94 8.09 7.19
N SER A 119 -14.98 8.03 5.85
CA SER A 119 -16.22 8.19 5.09
C SER A 119 -17.19 7.04 5.32
N MET A 120 -16.70 5.79 5.29
CA MET A 120 -17.50 4.61 5.58
C MET A 120 -17.95 4.56 7.03
N ALA A 121 -17.03 4.85 7.97
CA ALA A 121 -17.35 4.93 9.39
C ALA A 121 -18.41 6.00 9.68
N GLY A 122 -18.32 7.18 9.06
CA GLY A 122 -19.32 8.24 9.23
C GLY A 122 -20.70 7.85 8.72
N ALA A 123 -20.79 7.10 7.62
CA ALA A 123 -22.06 6.61 7.12
C ALA A 123 -22.68 5.52 7.99
N VAL A 124 -21.86 4.57 8.46
CA VAL A 124 -22.29 3.49 9.35
C VAL A 124 -22.66 4.03 10.74
N ALA A 125 -21.92 5.01 11.26
CA ALA A 125 -22.24 5.70 12.50
C ALA A 125 -23.61 6.40 12.40
N LYS A 126 -23.88 7.13 11.30
CA LYS A 126 -25.21 7.73 11.08
C LYS A 126 -26.35 6.69 11.09
N TYR A 127 -26.11 5.51 10.53
CA TYR A 127 -27.07 4.40 10.58
C TYR A 127 -27.27 3.84 12.00
N TYR A 128 -26.18 3.69 12.75
CA TYR A 128 -26.25 3.24 14.13
C TYR A 128 -27.05 4.23 15.00
N TRP A 129 -26.67 5.50 14.99
CA TRP A 129 -27.30 6.56 15.79
C TRP A 129 -28.72 6.94 15.31
N SER A 130 -29.19 6.40 14.19
CA SER A 130 -30.61 6.49 13.78
C SER A 130 -31.43 5.29 14.27
N ALA A 131 -30.93 4.53 15.25
CA ALA A 131 -31.55 3.31 15.77
C ALA A 131 -31.87 2.27 14.68
N GLY A 132 -31.06 2.21 13.61
CA GLY A 132 -31.28 1.32 12.47
C GLY A 132 -32.41 1.73 11.51
N HIS A 133 -33.12 2.84 11.76
CA HIS A 133 -34.20 3.33 10.90
C HIS A 133 -33.65 3.93 9.60
N ARG A 134 -33.68 3.13 8.53
CA ARG A 134 -33.20 3.53 7.19
C ARG A 134 -34.00 4.66 6.56
N SER A 135 -35.25 4.85 6.94
CA SER A 135 -36.14 5.90 6.43
C SER A 135 -35.64 7.31 6.71
N HIS A 136 -34.83 7.50 7.76
CA HIS A 136 -34.30 8.80 8.17
C HIS A 136 -32.96 9.14 7.50
N LEU A 137 -32.44 8.25 6.64
CA LEU A 137 -31.12 8.40 6.06
C LEU A 137 -31.22 8.65 4.54
N PRO A 138 -30.51 9.67 4.01
CA PRO A 138 -30.53 9.94 2.58
C PRO A 138 -29.93 8.76 1.80
N ALA A 139 -30.43 8.53 0.58
CA ALA A 139 -30.01 7.41 -0.28
C ALA A 139 -28.48 7.34 -0.50
N CYS A 140 -27.81 8.51 -0.53
CA CYS A 140 -26.37 8.67 -0.71
C CYS A 140 -25.63 9.08 0.57
N THR A 141 -25.98 8.50 1.73
CA THR A 141 -25.38 8.85 3.04
C THR A 141 -23.85 8.82 3.05
N VAL A 142 -23.23 7.87 2.32
CA VAL A 142 -21.76 7.73 2.23
C VAL A 142 -21.09 8.88 1.51
N PHE A 143 -21.67 9.37 0.42
CA PHE A 143 -21.13 10.53 -0.30
C PHE A 143 -21.25 11.80 0.52
N GLY A 144 -22.32 11.94 1.30
CA GLY A 144 -22.44 13.01 2.30
C GLY A 144 -21.33 12.90 3.37
N ALA A 145 -21.10 11.70 3.91
CA ALA A 145 -20.03 11.47 4.89
C ALA A 145 -18.63 11.71 4.29
N PHE A 146 -18.42 11.36 3.02
CA PHE A 146 -17.20 11.67 2.28
C PHE A 146 -16.97 13.18 2.14
N GLY A 147 -18.01 13.94 1.77
CA GLY A 147 -17.94 15.41 1.74
C GLY A 147 -17.61 16.00 3.12
N THR A 148 -18.20 15.47 4.19
CA THR A 148 -17.85 15.84 5.57
C THR A 148 -16.39 15.51 5.90
N ALA A 149 -15.91 14.32 5.52
CA ALA A 149 -14.53 13.90 5.74
C ALA A 149 -13.52 14.85 5.05
N LEU A 150 -13.80 15.21 3.80
CA LEU A 150 -12.98 16.15 3.03
C LEU A 150 -13.05 17.59 3.55
N ARG A 151 -14.18 18.04 4.11
CA ARG A 151 -14.33 19.42 4.60
C ARG A 151 -13.79 19.62 6.01
N TYR A 152 -13.94 18.62 6.90
CA TYR A 152 -13.73 18.81 8.34
C TYR A 152 -12.69 17.88 8.96
N HIS A 153 -12.34 16.75 8.32
CA HIS A 153 -11.51 15.71 8.96
C HIS A 153 -10.15 15.47 8.30
N LEU A 154 -9.82 16.18 7.22
CA LEU A 154 -8.55 16.00 6.51
C LEU A 154 -7.32 16.12 7.40
N GLY A 155 -7.29 17.07 8.34
CA GLY A 155 -6.15 17.25 9.24
C GLY A 155 -5.91 16.03 10.14
N SER A 156 -6.98 15.46 10.70
CA SER A 156 -6.88 14.23 11.51
C SER A 156 -6.46 13.03 10.66
N ILE A 157 -6.96 12.92 9.42
CA ILE A 157 -6.59 11.86 8.48
C ILE A 157 -5.13 12.00 8.04
N ALA A 158 -4.67 13.22 7.73
CA ALA A 158 -3.28 13.50 7.37
C ALA A 158 -2.31 13.14 8.51
N LYS A 159 -2.67 13.48 9.75
CA LYS A 159 -1.86 13.14 10.93
C LYS A 159 -1.79 11.63 11.17
N GLY A 160 -2.92 10.93 11.12
CA GLY A 160 -2.96 9.49 11.30
C GLY A 160 -2.21 8.72 10.22
N SER A 161 -2.40 9.11 8.95
CA SER A 161 -1.71 8.50 7.81
C SER A 161 -0.21 8.72 7.84
N LEU A 162 0.26 9.88 8.32
CA LEU A 162 1.69 10.16 8.46
C LEU A 162 2.36 9.20 9.46
N PHE A 163 1.75 8.94 10.62
CA PHE A 163 2.31 7.99 11.60
C PHE A 163 2.47 6.59 11.02
N VAL A 164 1.45 6.09 10.31
CA VAL A 164 1.53 4.78 9.65
C VAL A 164 2.60 4.77 8.56
N ALA A 165 2.68 5.83 7.75
CA ALA A 165 3.64 5.94 6.66
C ALA A 165 5.10 6.00 7.17
N LEU A 166 5.37 6.71 8.26
CA LEU A 166 6.70 6.76 8.88
C LEU A 166 7.15 5.38 9.37
N LEU A 167 6.26 4.62 10.02
CA LEU A 167 6.59 3.26 10.45
C LEU A 167 6.80 2.31 9.27
N GLN A 168 6.00 2.44 8.21
CA GLN A 168 6.22 1.69 6.97
C GLN A 168 7.57 2.02 6.36
N PHE A 169 7.93 3.31 6.32
CA PHE A 169 9.21 3.76 5.81
C PHE A 169 10.38 3.16 6.59
N PHE A 170 10.35 3.23 7.93
CA PHE A 170 11.38 2.59 8.75
C PHE A 170 11.43 1.07 8.55
N ARG A 171 10.28 0.40 8.44
CA ARG A 171 10.26 -1.05 8.15
C ARG A 171 10.94 -1.37 6.82
N TRP A 172 10.68 -0.60 5.78
CA TRP A 172 11.34 -0.77 4.48
C TRP A 172 12.85 -0.59 4.57
N ILE A 173 13.33 0.42 5.31
CA ILE A 173 14.78 0.59 5.58
C ILE A 173 15.35 -0.64 6.28
N PHE A 174 14.66 -1.15 7.30
CA PHE A 174 15.14 -2.32 8.05
C PHE A 174 15.19 -3.59 7.20
N VAL A 175 14.17 -3.82 6.36
CA VAL A 175 14.17 -4.95 5.40
C VAL A 175 15.32 -4.83 4.39
N TYR A 176 15.60 -3.60 3.94
CA TYR A 176 16.74 -3.34 3.06
C TYR A 176 18.07 -3.65 3.76
N ILE A 177 18.29 -3.14 4.98
CA ILE A 177 19.50 -3.41 5.76
C ILE A 177 19.65 -4.91 6.04
N ASP A 178 18.58 -5.60 6.45
CA ASP A 178 18.59 -7.05 6.69
C ASP A 178 19.04 -7.80 5.43
N THR A 179 18.55 -7.39 4.26
CA THR A 179 18.92 -8.00 2.98
C THR A 179 20.38 -7.80 2.64
N GLN A 180 20.93 -6.59 2.87
CA GLN A 180 22.36 -6.32 2.67
C GLN A 180 23.24 -7.10 3.67
N MET A 181 22.75 -7.32 4.88
CA MET A 181 23.47 -8.05 5.93
C MET A 181 23.49 -9.56 5.74
N LYS A 182 22.71 -10.12 4.80
CA LYS A 182 22.74 -11.57 4.48
C LYS A 182 24.07 -12.01 3.87
N SER A 183 24.72 -11.16 3.07
CA SER A 183 26.04 -11.44 2.49
C SER A 183 27.19 -11.24 3.49
N TRP A 184 26.93 -10.55 4.60
CA TRP A 184 27.93 -10.24 5.63
C TRP A 184 28.15 -11.42 6.59
N LYS A 185 29.41 -11.83 6.74
CA LYS A 185 29.88 -12.80 7.76
C LYS A 185 30.09 -12.16 9.15
N GLY A 186 29.37 -11.08 9.43
CA GLY A 186 29.45 -10.35 10.71
C GLY A 186 28.96 -11.18 11.90
N SER A 187 29.21 -10.67 13.10
CA SER A 187 28.91 -11.37 14.35
C SER A 187 27.41 -11.72 14.51
N ARG A 188 27.13 -12.89 15.09
CA ARG A 188 25.76 -13.39 15.31
C ARG A 188 24.91 -12.45 16.17
N TRP A 189 25.53 -11.70 17.08
CA TRP A 189 24.81 -10.74 17.94
C TRP A 189 24.16 -9.63 17.11
N LEU A 190 24.85 -9.10 16.10
CA LEU A 190 24.35 -8.01 15.26
C LEU A 190 23.14 -8.46 14.45
N LYS A 191 23.19 -9.69 13.90
CA LYS A 191 22.05 -10.31 13.20
C LYS A 191 20.85 -10.51 14.13
N GLY A 192 21.10 -10.95 15.36
CA GLY A 192 20.05 -11.10 16.38
C GLY A 192 19.38 -9.77 16.76
N CYS A 193 20.17 -8.71 16.96
CA CYS A 193 19.66 -7.38 17.27
C CYS A 193 18.83 -6.78 16.11
N LEU A 194 19.31 -6.91 14.86
CA LEU A 194 18.58 -6.46 13.66
C LEU A 194 17.23 -7.18 13.51
N TRP A 195 17.21 -8.50 13.74
CA TRP A 195 15.98 -9.29 13.70
C TRP A 195 14.97 -8.84 14.78
N CYS A 196 15.44 -8.63 16.02
CA CYS A 196 14.59 -8.15 17.11
C CYS A 196 14.00 -6.78 16.80
N LEU A 197 14.82 -5.84 16.31
CA LEU A 197 14.37 -4.50 15.96
C LEU A 197 13.37 -4.50 14.79
N GLY A 198 13.62 -5.33 13.77
CA GLY A 198 12.66 -5.55 12.68
C GLY A 198 11.31 -6.08 13.18
N CYS A 199 11.33 -7.04 14.12
CA CYS A 199 10.13 -7.57 14.77
C CYS A 199 9.39 -6.49 15.57
N CYS A 200 10.09 -5.70 16.40
CA CYS A 200 9.51 -4.61 17.16
C CYS A 200 8.87 -3.55 16.26
N LEU A 201 9.50 -3.20 15.13
CA LEU A 201 8.93 -2.25 14.17
C LEU A 201 7.71 -2.81 13.46
N TYR A 202 7.71 -4.09 13.11
CA TYR A 202 6.53 -4.75 12.56
C TYR A 202 5.36 -4.73 13.55
N LEU A 203 5.62 -5.05 14.83
CA LEU A 203 4.61 -4.97 15.89
C LEU A 203 4.12 -3.53 16.10
N ALA A 204 5.01 -2.55 16.09
CA ALA A 204 4.65 -1.14 16.19
C ALA A 204 3.77 -0.70 15.01
N GLU A 205 4.08 -1.12 13.77
CA GLU A 205 3.26 -0.85 12.60
C GLU A 205 1.85 -1.45 12.76
N LEU A 206 1.75 -2.70 13.23
CA LEU A 206 0.47 -3.35 13.49
C LEU A 206 -0.36 -2.61 14.54
N ILE A 207 0.26 -2.25 15.67
CA ILE A 207 -0.42 -1.51 16.74
C ILE A 207 -0.88 -0.14 16.25
N VAL A 208 -0.02 0.61 15.56
CA VAL A 208 -0.38 1.94 15.06
C VAL A 208 -1.46 1.86 13.98
N LYS A 209 -1.44 0.86 13.09
CA LYS A 209 -2.56 0.64 12.15
C LYS A 209 -3.87 0.35 12.87
N PHE A 210 -3.82 -0.49 13.92
CA PHE A 210 -5.00 -0.78 14.73
C PHE A 210 -5.54 0.48 15.43
N ILE A 211 -4.67 1.26 16.08
CA ILE A 211 -5.07 2.52 16.73
C ILE A 211 -5.61 3.50 15.69
N ASN A 212 -4.92 3.66 14.55
CA ASN A 212 -5.29 4.61 13.51
C ASN A 212 -6.67 4.29 12.91
N LYS A 213 -6.93 2.99 12.66
CA LYS A 213 -8.27 2.48 12.30
C LYS A 213 -9.28 2.98 13.33
N ASN A 214 -9.19 2.56 14.58
CA ASN A 214 -10.21 2.91 15.58
C ASN A 214 -10.31 4.43 15.87
N ALA A 215 -9.20 5.17 15.77
CA ALA A 215 -9.18 6.63 15.88
C ALA A 215 -10.02 7.30 14.77
N TYR A 216 -9.89 6.86 13.52
CA TYR A 216 -10.68 7.37 12.40
C TYR A 216 -12.18 7.14 12.58
N ILE A 217 -12.59 6.02 13.19
CA ILE A 217 -14.00 5.82 13.55
C ILE A 217 -14.45 6.88 14.56
N MET A 218 -13.68 7.11 15.63
CA MET A 218 -14.03 8.13 16.63
C MET A 218 -13.99 9.56 16.07
N VAL A 219 -13.10 9.85 15.12
CA VAL A 219 -13.13 11.11 14.35
C VAL A 219 -14.46 11.23 13.60
N ALA A 220 -14.93 10.17 12.95
CA ALA A 220 -16.20 10.19 12.22
C ALA A 220 -17.43 10.33 13.14
N ILE A 221 -17.40 9.74 14.35
CA ILE A 221 -18.50 9.79 15.32
C ILE A 221 -18.55 11.14 16.05
N LYS A 222 -17.42 11.58 16.62
CA LYS A 222 -17.37 12.73 17.54
C LYS A 222 -16.85 14.01 16.90
N GLY A 223 -16.24 13.93 15.72
CA GLY A 223 -15.66 15.08 15.02
C GLY A 223 -14.43 15.70 15.71
N GLN A 224 -13.79 14.98 16.62
CA GLN A 224 -12.65 15.48 17.40
C GLN A 224 -11.30 15.26 16.69
N GLY A 225 -10.26 15.94 17.16
CA GLY A 225 -8.89 15.79 16.64
C GLY A 225 -8.31 14.39 16.88
N TYR A 226 -7.40 13.97 15.99
CA TYR A 226 -6.82 12.61 15.94
C TYR A 226 -6.39 12.04 17.31
N CYS A 227 -5.57 12.76 18.08
CA CYS A 227 -5.03 12.23 19.34
C CYS A 227 -6.12 11.95 20.39
N ARG A 228 -7.12 12.84 20.49
CA ARG A 228 -8.24 12.68 21.42
C ARG A 228 -9.11 11.50 20.99
N SER A 229 -9.40 11.40 19.69
CA SER A 229 -10.14 10.28 19.11
C SER A 229 -9.41 8.95 19.29
N ALA A 230 -8.08 8.91 19.11
CA ALA A 230 -7.26 7.72 19.33
C ALA A 230 -7.29 7.27 20.79
N SER A 231 -7.06 8.20 21.74
CA SER A 231 -7.12 7.89 23.17
C SER A 231 -8.48 7.37 23.59
N ARG A 232 -9.57 8.00 23.11
CA ARG A 232 -10.93 7.55 23.42
C ARG A 232 -11.22 6.19 22.80
N ALA A 233 -10.84 5.98 21.55
CA ALA A 233 -11.03 4.69 20.87
C ALA A 233 -10.34 3.55 21.63
N VAL A 234 -9.07 3.73 22.00
CA VAL A 234 -8.32 2.72 22.78
C VAL A 234 -8.97 2.49 24.13
N SER A 235 -9.37 3.55 24.84
CA SER A 235 -10.05 3.43 26.13
C SER A 235 -11.34 2.60 26.03
N LEU A 236 -12.17 2.85 25.01
CA LEU A 236 -13.41 2.09 24.80
C LEU A 236 -13.14 0.61 24.50
N LEU A 237 -12.16 0.34 23.63
CA LEU A 237 -11.79 -1.01 23.23
C LEU A 237 -11.23 -1.82 24.41
N VAL A 238 -10.42 -1.20 25.27
CA VAL A 238 -9.85 -1.85 26.46
C VAL A 238 -10.94 -2.11 27.51
N SER A 239 -11.79 -1.12 27.80
CA SER A 239 -12.89 -1.28 28.77
C SER A 239 -13.91 -2.34 28.35
N ASN A 240 -14.04 -2.60 27.04
CA ASN A 240 -14.98 -3.58 26.49
C ASN A 240 -14.30 -4.74 25.74
N ALA A 241 -13.04 -5.05 26.09
CA ALA A 241 -12.18 -5.95 25.31
C ALA A 241 -12.82 -7.31 25.01
N LEU A 242 -13.47 -7.95 25.98
CA LEU A 242 -14.12 -9.25 25.78
C LEU A 242 -15.26 -9.19 24.75
N ARG A 243 -16.13 -8.18 24.83
CA ARG A 243 -17.26 -8.00 23.89
C ARG A 243 -16.74 -7.72 22.48
N VAL A 244 -15.77 -6.82 22.37
CA VAL A 244 -15.14 -6.46 21.10
C VAL A 244 -14.45 -7.68 20.48
N ALA A 245 -13.69 -8.44 21.26
CA ALA A 245 -12.96 -9.61 20.79
C ALA A 245 -13.90 -10.68 20.21
N VAL A 246 -14.99 -11.00 20.92
CA VAL A 246 -15.96 -12.01 20.44
C VAL A 246 -16.56 -11.59 19.11
N VAL A 247 -17.06 -10.35 18.99
CA VAL A 247 -17.67 -9.87 17.75
C VAL A 247 -16.67 -9.82 16.60
N SER A 248 -15.44 -9.38 16.88
CA SER A 248 -14.39 -9.28 15.86
C SER A 248 -13.99 -10.66 15.34
N VAL A 249 -13.77 -11.63 16.23
CA VAL A 249 -13.39 -13.01 15.85
C VAL A 249 -14.49 -13.67 15.02
N VAL A 250 -15.75 -13.55 15.44
CA VAL A 250 -16.89 -14.11 14.69
C VAL A 250 -17.05 -13.40 13.34
N GLY A 251 -16.95 -12.08 13.31
CA GLY A 251 -17.03 -11.28 12.09
C GLY A 251 -15.94 -11.64 11.08
N ASP A 252 -14.69 -11.72 11.54
CA ASP A 252 -13.53 -12.07 10.72
C ASP A 252 -13.67 -13.49 10.15
N PHE A 253 -14.13 -14.44 10.96
CA PHE A 253 -14.39 -15.81 10.51
C PHE A 253 -15.47 -15.86 9.41
N LEU A 254 -16.60 -15.17 9.60
CA LEU A 254 -17.68 -15.12 8.61
C LEU A 254 -17.24 -14.46 7.30
N ILE A 255 -16.50 -13.35 7.39
CA ILE A 255 -15.96 -12.66 6.23
C ILE A 255 -14.95 -13.55 5.49
N TRP A 256 -14.07 -14.24 6.21
CA TRP A 256 -13.11 -15.16 5.63
C TRP A 256 -13.79 -16.32 4.89
N MET A 257 -14.80 -16.92 5.51
CA MET A 257 -15.59 -17.99 4.90
C MET A 257 -16.32 -17.50 3.63
N GLY A 258 -16.85 -16.27 3.65
CA GLY A 258 -17.47 -15.63 2.48
C GLY A 258 -16.50 -15.42 1.31
N LYS A 259 -15.23 -15.08 1.57
CA LYS A 259 -14.22 -14.94 0.51
C LYS A 259 -13.92 -16.27 -0.16
N ILE A 260 -13.80 -17.34 0.64
CA ILE A 260 -13.54 -18.69 0.14
C ILE A 260 -14.73 -19.19 -0.68
N SER A 261 -15.96 -18.99 -0.20
CA SER A 261 -17.15 -19.45 -0.93
C SER A 261 -17.28 -18.79 -2.30
N ILE A 262 -17.02 -17.48 -2.40
CA ILE A 262 -17.02 -16.75 -3.68
C ILE A 262 -15.92 -17.28 -4.61
N ALA A 263 -14.70 -17.47 -4.10
CA ALA A 263 -13.58 -17.98 -4.89
C ALA A 263 -13.82 -19.42 -5.39
N CYS A 264 -14.36 -20.30 -4.55
CA CYS A 264 -14.73 -21.66 -4.92
C CYS A 264 -15.86 -21.70 -5.94
N ALA A 265 -16.90 -20.87 -5.78
CA ALA A 265 -17.99 -20.77 -6.75
C ALA A 265 -17.48 -20.30 -8.12
N ALA A 266 -16.61 -19.29 -8.16
CA ALA A 266 -15.98 -18.83 -9.41
C ALA A 266 -15.11 -19.91 -10.05
N GLY A 267 -14.34 -20.65 -9.25
CA GLY A 267 -13.54 -21.79 -9.71
C GLY A 267 -14.39 -22.92 -10.29
N LEU A 268 -15.52 -23.25 -9.64
CA LEU A 268 -16.46 -24.26 -10.12
C LEU A 268 -17.09 -23.86 -11.45
N VAL A 269 -17.50 -22.60 -11.58
CA VAL A 269 -18.04 -22.06 -12.85
C VAL A 269 -16.97 -22.09 -13.94
N ALA A 270 -15.75 -21.68 -13.64
CA ALA A 270 -14.64 -21.74 -14.59
C ALA A 270 -14.32 -23.17 -15.03
N PHE A 271 -14.34 -24.12 -14.09
CA PHE A 271 -14.19 -25.54 -14.38
C PHE A 271 -15.30 -26.07 -15.30
N ALA A 272 -16.57 -25.78 -14.96
CA ALA A 272 -17.71 -26.21 -15.77
C ALA A 272 -17.67 -25.63 -17.19
N ILE A 273 -17.24 -24.37 -17.36
CA ILE A 273 -17.05 -23.76 -18.69
C ILE A 273 -15.93 -24.46 -19.45
N SER A 274 -14.80 -24.71 -18.77
CA SER A 274 -13.63 -25.34 -19.41
C SER A 274 -13.86 -26.79 -19.85
N ASP A 275 -14.84 -27.49 -19.25
CA ASP A 275 -15.23 -28.85 -19.62
C ASP A 275 -16.19 -28.91 -20.84
N THR A 276 -16.70 -27.75 -21.30
CA THR A 276 -17.58 -27.72 -22.47
C THR A 276 -16.84 -28.07 -23.77
N LYS A 277 -17.57 -28.69 -24.73
CA LYS A 277 -17.02 -29.14 -26.03
C LYS A 277 -16.26 -28.07 -26.81
N TYR A 278 -16.59 -26.79 -26.61
CA TYR A 278 -15.91 -25.65 -27.22
C TYR A 278 -14.42 -25.56 -26.85
N TYR A 279 -14.05 -26.00 -25.66
CA TYR A 279 -12.68 -25.89 -25.14
C TYR A 279 -11.93 -27.23 -25.13
N THR A 280 -12.64 -28.36 -25.26
CA THR A 280 -12.06 -29.71 -25.22
C THR A 280 -11.91 -30.38 -26.58
N ASP A 281 -12.62 -29.93 -27.62
CA ASP A 281 -12.59 -30.52 -28.96
C ASP A 281 -11.63 -29.78 -29.93
N PRO A 282 -10.44 -30.32 -30.21
CA PRO A 282 -9.46 -29.68 -31.09
C PRO A 282 -9.86 -29.70 -32.57
N VAL A 283 -10.79 -30.57 -32.96
CA VAL A 283 -11.16 -30.77 -34.38
C VAL A 283 -12.23 -29.77 -34.79
N ASN A 284 -13.26 -29.60 -33.95
CA ASN A 284 -14.37 -28.69 -34.25
C ASN A 284 -14.06 -27.24 -33.89
N TYR A 285 -13.19 -26.98 -32.90
CA TYR A 285 -12.89 -25.63 -32.40
C TYR A 285 -11.38 -25.38 -32.18
N PRO A 286 -10.54 -25.44 -33.24
CA PRO A 286 -9.08 -25.36 -33.10
C PRO A 286 -8.58 -24.03 -32.52
N SER A 287 -9.32 -22.92 -32.70
CA SER A 287 -8.95 -21.60 -32.15
C SER A 287 -9.30 -21.41 -30.67
N MET A 288 -10.14 -22.28 -30.11
CA MET A 288 -10.66 -22.17 -28.74
C MET A 288 -10.23 -23.36 -27.86
N TYR A 289 -9.53 -24.34 -28.44
CA TYR A 289 -8.99 -25.50 -27.74
C TYR A 289 -8.03 -25.09 -26.61
N LEU A 290 -8.25 -25.62 -25.40
CA LEU A 290 -7.39 -25.41 -24.24
C LEU A 290 -6.51 -26.64 -24.00
N THR A 291 -5.19 -26.50 -24.18
CA THR A 291 -4.21 -27.56 -23.86
C THR A 291 -4.19 -27.87 -22.35
N SER A 292 -4.41 -26.88 -21.48
CA SER A 292 -4.55 -27.08 -20.03
C SER A 292 -5.52 -26.07 -19.41
N PRO A 293 -6.64 -26.52 -18.81
CA PRO A 293 -7.62 -25.64 -18.18
C PRO A 293 -7.21 -25.14 -16.79
N ILE A 294 -6.13 -25.68 -16.22
CA ILE A 294 -5.72 -25.39 -14.84
C ILE A 294 -5.37 -23.92 -14.66
N LEU A 295 -4.62 -23.33 -15.60
CA LEU A 295 -4.19 -21.94 -15.51
C LEU A 295 -5.35 -20.93 -15.54
N PRO A 296 -6.31 -20.99 -16.49
CA PRO A 296 -7.45 -20.08 -16.48
C PRO A 296 -8.36 -20.27 -15.26
N ILE A 297 -8.52 -21.49 -14.74
CA ILE A 297 -9.27 -21.75 -13.50
C ILE A 297 -8.53 -21.16 -12.28
N ALA A 298 -7.22 -21.37 -12.16
CA ALA A 298 -6.43 -20.80 -11.08
C ALA A 298 -6.47 -19.26 -11.09
N LEU A 299 -6.39 -18.67 -12.28
CA LEU A 299 -6.49 -17.22 -12.47
C LEU A 299 -7.89 -16.69 -12.11
N SER A 300 -8.96 -17.40 -12.49
CA SER A 300 -10.33 -16.99 -12.16
C SER A 300 -10.58 -17.03 -10.65
N ILE A 301 -10.10 -18.07 -9.95
CA ILE A 301 -10.15 -18.19 -8.48
C ILE A 301 -9.39 -17.03 -7.83
N LEU A 302 -8.18 -16.73 -8.32
CA LEU A 302 -7.35 -15.64 -7.80
C LEU A 302 -8.05 -14.28 -7.95
N ILE A 303 -8.56 -13.98 -9.14
CA ILE A 303 -9.29 -12.73 -9.41
C ILE A 303 -10.54 -12.64 -8.54
N ALA A 304 -11.32 -13.73 -8.45
CA ALA A 304 -12.51 -13.77 -7.61
C ALA A 304 -12.18 -13.52 -6.13
N TYR A 305 -11.10 -14.09 -5.62
CA TYR A 305 -10.65 -13.86 -4.24
C TYR A 305 -10.22 -12.41 -3.99
N ILE A 306 -9.52 -11.78 -4.96
CA ILE A 306 -9.15 -10.36 -4.88
C ILE A 306 -10.40 -9.49 -4.84
N VAL A 307 -11.34 -9.72 -5.76
CA VAL A 307 -12.60 -8.97 -5.82
C VAL A 307 -13.42 -9.17 -4.53
N ALA A 308 -13.57 -10.41 -4.06
CA ALA A 308 -14.22 -10.72 -2.79
C ALA A 308 -13.54 -9.97 -1.64
N SER A 309 -12.21 -9.93 -1.60
CA SER A 309 -11.45 -9.23 -0.56
C SER A 309 -11.71 -7.72 -0.55
N LEU A 310 -11.83 -7.10 -1.73
CA LEU A 310 -12.15 -5.67 -1.86
C LEU A 310 -13.55 -5.36 -1.31
N PHE A 311 -14.57 -6.16 -1.66
CA PHE A 311 -15.92 -5.97 -1.14
C PHE A 311 -16.04 -6.33 0.35
N SER A 312 -15.33 -7.37 0.79
CA SER A 312 -15.26 -7.79 2.19
C SER A 312 -14.76 -6.70 3.14
N MET A 313 -13.89 -5.81 2.65
CA MET A 313 -13.35 -4.68 3.41
C MET A 313 -14.47 -3.77 3.95
N VAL A 314 -15.56 -3.58 3.21
CA VAL A 314 -16.71 -2.77 3.66
C VAL A 314 -17.34 -3.36 4.91
N TYR A 315 -17.46 -4.69 4.97
CA TYR A 315 -18.05 -5.37 6.11
C TYR A 315 -17.14 -5.28 7.33
N ASP A 316 -15.83 -5.48 7.19
CA ASP A 316 -14.86 -5.27 8.27
C ASP A 316 -14.99 -3.85 8.86
N TYR A 317 -15.08 -2.86 7.97
CA TYR A 317 -15.22 -1.45 8.36
C TYR A 317 -16.55 -1.15 9.05
N ALA A 318 -17.64 -1.75 8.57
CA ALA A 318 -18.96 -1.63 9.18
C ALA A 318 -19.01 -2.29 10.56
N ILE A 319 -18.49 -3.52 10.70
CA ILE A 319 -18.45 -4.24 11.98
C ILE A 319 -17.66 -3.44 13.00
N SER A 320 -16.43 -3.02 12.65
CA SER A 320 -15.57 -2.22 13.53
C SER A 320 -16.26 -0.93 13.98
N THR A 321 -16.96 -0.25 13.06
CA THR A 321 -17.69 0.99 13.36
C THR A 321 -18.88 0.74 14.29
N ILE A 322 -19.70 -0.28 14.01
CA ILE A 322 -20.87 -0.62 14.81
C ILE A 322 -20.46 -1.01 16.23
N VAL A 323 -19.42 -1.83 16.37
CA VAL A 323 -18.89 -2.23 17.68
C VAL A 323 -18.43 -1.02 18.48
N LEU A 324 -17.70 -0.09 17.86
CA LEU A 324 -17.22 1.09 18.56
C LEU A 324 -18.35 2.08 18.88
N CYS A 325 -19.34 2.23 17.99
CA CYS A 325 -20.55 3.01 18.30
C CYS A 325 -21.31 2.41 19.48
N PHE A 326 -21.44 1.08 19.52
CA PHE A 326 -22.06 0.37 20.64
C PHE A 326 -21.32 0.59 21.96
N CYS A 327 -19.99 0.45 21.96
CA CYS A 327 -19.21 0.73 23.17
C CYS A 327 -19.36 2.18 23.63
N GLU A 328 -19.36 3.15 22.70
CA GLU A 328 -19.57 4.56 23.04
C GLU A 328 -21.01 4.84 23.54
N ASP A 329 -22.01 4.16 22.99
CA ASP A 329 -23.41 4.26 23.43
C ASP A 329 -23.60 3.70 24.84
N CYS A 330 -23.06 2.51 25.12
CA CYS A 330 -23.05 1.95 26.46
C CYS A 330 -22.36 2.87 27.47
N GLU A 331 -21.19 3.41 27.13
CA GLU A 331 -20.43 4.30 28.03
C GLU A 331 -21.16 5.63 28.28
N SER A 332 -21.93 6.12 27.31
CA SER A 332 -22.67 7.39 27.43
C SER A 332 -23.97 7.26 28.23
N HIS A 333 -24.50 6.04 28.38
CA HIS A 333 -25.81 5.76 28.97
C HIS A 333 -25.75 4.68 30.06
N ASP A 334 -24.72 4.74 30.91
CA ASP A 334 -24.56 3.88 32.10
C ASP A 334 -24.70 2.36 31.82
N GLY A 335 -24.21 1.91 30.67
CA GLY A 335 -24.24 0.51 30.23
C GLY A 335 -25.48 0.09 29.45
N HIS A 336 -26.44 1.00 29.24
CA HIS A 336 -27.70 0.76 28.53
C HIS A 336 -27.72 1.48 27.18
N PRO A 337 -27.35 0.79 26.08
CA PRO A 337 -27.31 1.41 24.76
C PRO A 337 -28.73 1.76 24.28
N GLN A 338 -28.94 2.99 23.84
CA GLN A 338 -30.25 3.50 23.41
C GLN A 338 -30.49 3.35 21.91
N TYR A 339 -29.42 3.32 21.12
CA TYR A 339 -29.48 3.37 19.65
C TYR A 339 -29.12 2.03 19.01
N ALA A 340 -28.73 1.03 19.82
CA ALA A 340 -28.46 -0.32 19.33
C ALA A 340 -29.71 -0.96 18.70
N PRO A 341 -29.64 -1.48 17.46
CA PRO A 341 -30.75 -2.24 16.87
C PRO A 341 -31.07 -3.49 17.71
N ALA A 342 -32.35 -3.87 17.79
CA ALA A 342 -32.79 -5.03 18.57
C ALA A 342 -32.02 -6.33 18.26
N LEU A 343 -31.71 -6.57 16.97
CA LEU A 343 -30.91 -7.73 16.54
C LEU A 343 -29.52 -7.73 17.19
N LEU A 344 -28.89 -6.56 17.32
CA LEU A 344 -27.55 -6.42 17.89
C LEU A 344 -27.56 -6.63 19.41
N LEU A 345 -28.57 -6.09 20.11
CA LEU A 345 -28.80 -6.33 21.54
C LEU A 345 -28.92 -7.82 21.86
N HIS A 346 -29.75 -8.52 21.08
CA HIS A 346 -29.96 -9.96 21.21
C HIS A 346 -28.65 -10.75 20.98
N THR A 347 -27.85 -10.38 19.97
CA THR A 347 -26.57 -11.06 19.70
C THR A 347 -25.50 -10.80 20.75
N LEU A 348 -25.53 -9.65 21.43
CA LEU A 348 -24.54 -9.28 22.46
C LEU A 348 -24.95 -9.67 23.88
N GLY A 349 -26.09 -10.35 24.04
CA GLY A 349 -26.54 -10.92 25.31
C GLY A 349 -27.00 -9.88 26.34
N GLN A 350 -27.22 -8.62 25.96
CA GLN A 350 -27.89 -7.66 26.82
C GLN A 350 -29.41 -7.86 26.67
N ARG A 351 -30.01 -8.57 27.64
CA ARG A 351 -31.47 -8.66 27.79
C ARG A 351 -32.04 -7.25 27.90
N GLU A 352 -33.09 -7.00 27.13
CA GLU A 352 -33.98 -5.85 27.34
C GLU A 352 -34.40 -5.86 28.81
N ALA A 353 -34.00 -4.81 29.55
CA ALA A 353 -34.58 -4.55 30.85
C ALA A 353 -35.98 -4.00 30.58
N HIS A 354 -36.93 -4.92 30.48
CA HIS A 354 -38.36 -4.63 30.55
C HIS A 354 -38.83 -4.63 32.01
#